data_AF-A0A3D4RLJ1-F1
#
_entry.id   AF-A0A3D4RLJ1-F1
#
_cell.length_a   1.000
_cell.length_b   1.000
_cell.length_c   1.000
_cell.angle_alpha   90.00
_cell.angle_beta   90.00
_cell.angle_gamma   90.00
#
_symmetry.space_group_name_H-M   'P 1'
#
loop_
_entity.id
_entity.type
_entity.pdbx_description
1 polymer ?
#
loop_
_entity_poly.entity_id
_entity_poly.type
_entity_poly.pdbx_seq_one_letter_code
_entity_poly.pdbx_strand_id
1 'polypeptide(L)'
;MAVMVASCKPEQQGEPQMTANDSKEYLVNVGKEVLGTFNAADQKEAVEFAEGVYRRYETYDWDQIDDDFYEEFVNGRYKTIFSMPRRVAQIAAGQRMPSAEDAKYLFSLAGEGTTFTFDDATKTIKIERNNDGNIIVNFKDEKGTDCQLKIWGEGAETEYSYTYERYDWVCDDYNEEYDYCENGHDEYIGSTTITAKVPTTLKMTLKQSNKEITGFDMSLETKKNDHFYFSYNIRVVNMAVIFDTKVNSTNANMAFKFTYNDTPVLAASANLPKYELIGKDDNMEWCEWVELYAERYEYLLGKIGAGEAKLDVLGKIQVKATVSDFASLYKGYQEWGKKYDNYDYYDYTHDYTYSDKYGTYRDYYYAWWETPDHTLAAQDAWCKLYNDYCNAAVYYGNDVEQAKLKLQPYQETDVYTPYMHDPIQYSCYDTEYVFYFPKDDTSYSFEDYFTSDKFTSLVGMVEDLINSYIDLIDKDFDLGHIHF
;
A
#
# COMPACT_ATOMS: atom_id res chain seq x y z
N MET A 1 43.70 24.56 -36.93
CA MET A 1 42.47 25.36 -36.79
C MET A 1 41.33 24.41 -36.49
N ALA A 2 40.99 24.24 -35.21
CA ALA A 2 39.83 23.46 -34.80
C ALA A 2 38.64 24.41 -34.70
N VAL A 3 37.62 24.19 -35.52
CA VAL A 3 36.36 24.92 -35.47
C VAL A 3 35.53 24.32 -34.34
N MET A 4 35.45 25.00 -33.21
CA MET A 4 34.45 24.69 -32.18
C MET A 4 33.09 25.07 -32.73
N VAL A 5 32.25 24.07 -33.02
CA VAL A 5 30.82 24.28 -33.25
C VAL A 5 30.17 24.37 -31.87
N ALA A 6 30.00 25.59 -31.39
CA ALA A 6 29.14 25.85 -30.24
C ALA A 6 27.69 25.55 -30.65
N SER A 7 27.18 24.40 -30.21
CA SER A 7 25.76 24.08 -30.24
C SER A 7 25.07 24.96 -29.19
N CYS A 8 24.54 26.10 -29.62
CA CYS A 8 23.56 26.84 -28.83
C CYS A 8 22.28 26.00 -28.80
N LYS A 9 22.06 25.26 -27.69
CA LYS A 9 20.71 24.79 -27.37
C LYS A 9 19.82 26.03 -27.25
N PRO A 10 18.68 26.12 -27.94
CA PRO A 10 17.74 27.22 -27.74
C PRO A 10 17.35 27.25 -26.26
N GLU A 11 17.46 28.42 -25.62
CA GLU A 11 16.86 28.67 -24.31
C GLU A 11 15.38 28.30 -24.41
N GLN A 12 14.99 27.20 -23.77
CA GLN A 12 13.59 26.93 -23.51
C GLN A 12 13.13 28.05 -22.58
N GLN A 13 12.45 29.05 -23.13
CA GLN A 13 11.67 29.98 -22.33
C GLN A 13 10.66 29.13 -21.55
N GLY A 14 10.90 28.95 -20.25
CA GLY A 14 9.98 28.26 -19.38
C GLY A 14 8.60 28.90 -19.51
N GLU A 15 7.54 28.09 -19.48
CA GLU A 15 6.20 28.66 -19.53
C GLU A 15 5.99 29.59 -18.34
N PRO A 16 5.32 30.73 -18.53
CA PRO A 16 5.04 31.64 -17.42
C PRO A 16 4.21 30.92 -16.35
N GLN A 17 4.31 31.37 -15.11
CA GLN A 17 3.42 30.90 -14.04
C GLN A 17 1.95 31.01 -14.49
N MET A 18 1.12 30.08 -14.04
CA MET A 18 -0.32 30.01 -14.33
C MET A 18 -1.14 30.67 -13.21
N THR A 19 -2.30 31.24 -13.54
CA THR A 19 -3.28 31.62 -12.51
C THR A 19 -3.92 30.36 -11.94
N ALA A 20 -4.63 30.47 -10.82
CA ALA A 20 -5.39 29.35 -10.27
C ALA A 20 -6.38 28.75 -11.30
N ASN A 21 -7.10 29.58 -12.04
CA ASN A 21 -8.04 29.08 -13.06
C ASN A 21 -7.33 28.37 -14.23
N ASP A 22 -6.22 28.93 -14.73
CA ASP A 22 -5.45 28.31 -15.82
C ASP A 22 -4.85 26.97 -15.37
N SER A 23 -4.32 26.92 -14.14
CA SER A 23 -3.80 25.70 -13.52
C SER A 23 -4.89 24.63 -13.38
N LYS A 24 -6.08 24.99 -12.93
CA LYS A 24 -7.22 24.07 -12.80
C LYS A 24 -7.59 23.46 -14.13
N GLU A 25 -7.72 24.28 -15.18
CA GLU A 25 -8.02 23.80 -16.53
C GLU A 25 -6.93 22.84 -17.04
N TYR A 26 -5.66 23.17 -16.81
CA TYR A 26 -4.54 22.30 -17.17
C TYR A 26 -4.61 20.94 -16.46
N LEU A 27 -4.80 20.93 -15.13
CA LEU A 27 -4.93 19.70 -14.33
C LEU A 27 -6.09 18.83 -14.81
N VAL A 28 -7.26 19.42 -15.08
CA VAL A 28 -8.44 18.69 -15.61
C VAL A 28 -8.15 18.07 -16.97
N ASN A 29 -7.44 18.79 -17.85
CA ASN A 29 -7.11 18.28 -19.18
C ASN A 29 -6.10 17.11 -19.11
N VAL A 30 -5.08 17.21 -18.25
CA VAL A 30 -4.16 16.10 -18.01
C VAL A 30 -4.87 14.91 -17.35
N GLY A 31 -5.80 15.15 -16.42
CA GLY A 31 -6.62 14.09 -15.83
C GLY A 31 -7.45 13.32 -16.87
N LYS A 32 -8.06 14.03 -17.83
CA LYS A 32 -8.77 13.41 -18.95
C LYS A 32 -7.84 12.60 -19.87
N GLU A 33 -6.61 13.05 -20.07
CA GLU A 33 -5.60 12.31 -20.84
C GLU A 33 -5.13 11.05 -20.12
N VAL A 34 -4.93 11.12 -18.80
CA VAL A 34 -4.66 9.95 -17.96
C VAL A 34 -5.79 8.94 -18.13
N LEU A 35 -7.04 9.34 -17.91
CA LEU A 35 -8.21 8.45 -18.07
C LEU A 35 -8.33 7.89 -19.50
N GLY A 36 -8.05 8.72 -20.51
CA GLY A 36 -8.06 8.30 -21.92
C GLY A 36 -6.91 7.39 -22.33
N THR A 37 -5.88 7.23 -21.49
CA THR A 37 -4.77 6.31 -21.73
C THR A 37 -5.20 4.86 -21.51
N PHE A 38 -6.14 4.60 -20.61
CA PHE A 38 -6.53 3.24 -20.24
C PHE A 38 -7.59 2.66 -21.19
N ASN A 39 -7.40 1.41 -21.60
CA ASN A 39 -8.47 0.59 -22.15
C ASN A 39 -9.07 -0.29 -21.04
N ALA A 40 -10.27 0.04 -20.59
CA ALA A 40 -10.96 -0.72 -19.55
C ALA A 40 -11.17 -2.21 -19.91
N ALA A 41 -11.25 -2.54 -21.22
CA ALA A 41 -11.39 -3.92 -21.67
C ALA A 41 -10.14 -4.78 -21.36
N ASP A 42 -8.94 -4.20 -21.45
CA ASP A 42 -7.69 -4.93 -21.19
C ASP A 42 -7.57 -5.31 -19.70
N GLN A 43 -7.97 -4.39 -18.82
CA GLN A 43 -7.99 -4.62 -17.37
C GLN A 43 -9.01 -5.69 -17.00
N LYS A 44 -10.22 -5.57 -17.56
CA LYS A 44 -11.32 -6.50 -17.35
C LYS A 44 -10.93 -7.92 -17.78
N GLU A 45 -10.39 -8.09 -18.99
CA GLU A 45 -9.98 -9.40 -19.51
C GLU A 45 -8.93 -10.07 -18.62
N ALA A 46 -7.97 -9.30 -18.10
CA ALA A 46 -6.95 -9.85 -17.22
C ALA A 46 -7.48 -10.30 -15.85
N VAL A 47 -8.36 -9.50 -15.24
CA VAL A 47 -8.98 -9.81 -13.95
C VAL A 47 -9.92 -11.01 -14.08
N GLU A 48 -10.82 -10.99 -15.07
CA GLU A 48 -11.74 -12.09 -15.36
C GLU A 48 -10.99 -13.39 -15.65
N PHE A 49 -9.88 -13.32 -16.40
CA PHE A 49 -9.06 -14.48 -16.67
C PHE A 49 -8.43 -15.04 -15.39
N ALA A 50 -7.78 -14.19 -14.58
CA ALA A 50 -7.12 -14.63 -13.34
C ALA A 50 -8.12 -15.20 -12.32
N GLU A 51 -9.31 -14.61 -12.22
CA GLU A 51 -10.36 -15.07 -11.33
C GLU A 51 -11.06 -16.34 -11.82
N GLY A 52 -11.35 -16.43 -13.11
CA GLY A 52 -11.92 -17.63 -13.72
C GLY A 52 -11.04 -18.87 -13.52
N VAL A 53 -9.71 -18.70 -13.54
CA VAL A 53 -8.75 -19.78 -13.20
C VAL A 53 -8.92 -20.20 -11.74
N TYR A 54 -8.96 -19.25 -10.81
CA TYR A 54 -9.12 -19.54 -9.39
C TYR A 54 -10.44 -20.29 -9.11
N ARG A 55 -11.57 -19.72 -9.55
CA ARG A 55 -12.92 -20.28 -9.31
C ARG A 55 -13.12 -21.66 -9.95
N ARG A 56 -12.59 -21.89 -11.15
CA ARG A 56 -12.77 -23.17 -11.85
C ARG A 56 -12.03 -24.31 -11.18
N TYR A 57 -10.83 -24.05 -10.67
CA TYR A 57 -9.91 -25.10 -10.26
C TYR A 57 -9.80 -25.27 -8.74
N GLU A 58 -10.38 -24.38 -7.94
CA GLU A 58 -10.45 -24.56 -6.48
C GLU A 58 -11.27 -25.79 -6.06
N THR A 59 -12.18 -26.27 -6.92
CA THR A 59 -13.07 -27.41 -6.63
C THR A 59 -12.58 -28.75 -7.22
N TYR A 60 -11.39 -28.81 -7.82
CA TYR A 60 -10.90 -30.05 -8.43
C TYR A 60 -10.36 -31.00 -7.36
N ASP A 61 -10.67 -32.28 -7.52
CA ASP A 61 -10.21 -33.33 -6.60
C ASP A 61 -8.77 -33.73 -6.90
N TRP A 62 -8.07 -34.18 -5.86
CA TRP A 62 -6.72 -34.68 -5.98
C TRP A 62 -6.76 -36.17 -6.31
N ASP A 63 -6.15 -36.56 -7.44
CA ASP A 63 -5.97 -37.98 -7.72
C ASP A 63 -4.85 -38.53 -6.83
N GLN A 64 -5.21 -39.46 -5.94
CA GLN A 64 -4.27 -40.38 -5.25
C GLN A 64 -3.07 -39.71 -4.58
N ILE A 65 -3.34 -38.71 -3.72
CA ILE A 65 -2.30 -38.18 -2.84
C ILE A 65 -2.26 -39.05 -1.57
N ASP A 66 -1.06 -39.49 -1.20
CA ASP A 66 -0.77 -40.14 0.08
C ASP A 66 -1.16 -39.21 1.24
N ASP A 67 -1.91 -39.70 2.24
CA ASP A 67 -2.57 -38.88 3.27
C ASP A 67 -1.60 -37.92 3.98
N ASP A 68 -0.34 -38.32 4.16
CA ASP A 68 0.71 -37.52 4.81
C ASP A 68 1.16 -36.30 3.95
N PHE A 69 1.12 -36.40 2.62
CA PHE A 69 1.40 -35.26 1.73
C PHE A 69 0.20 -34.30 1.64
N TYR A 70 -1.00 -34.82 1.90
CA TYR A 70 -2.25 -34.07 1.79
C TYR A 70 -2.33 -32.96 2.84
N GLU A 71 -2.11 -33.26 4.12
CA GLU A 71 -2.33 -32.27 5.19
C GLU A 71 -1.36 -31.08 5.15
N GLU A 72 -0.07 -31.30 4.91
CA GLU A 72 0.94 -30.24 4.99
C GLU A 72 0.98 -29.36 3.71
N PHE A 73 0.67 -29.95 2.55
CA PHE A 73 0.76 -29.25 1.27
C PHE A 73 -0.57 -28.62 0.82
N VAL A 74 -1.69 -29.31 1.03
CA VAL A 74 -3.00 -28.89 0.48
C VAL A 74 -3.64 -27.79 1.32
N ASN A 75 -3.52 -27.82 2.65
CA ASN A 75 -4.24 -26.88 3.53
C ASN A 75 -3.69 -25.44 3.52
N GLY A 76 -2.45 -25.20 3.05
CA GLY A 76 -1.84 -23.86 3.05
C GLY A 76 -1.14 -23.43 1.75
N ARG A 77 -0.38 -24.33 1.12
CA ARG A 77 0.49 -23.96 -0.03
C ARG A 77 -0.27 -23.91 -1.36
N TYR A 78 -1.23 -24.82 -1.57
CA TYR A 78 -2.05 -24.88 -2.77
C TYR A 78 -2.88 -23.60 -2.98
N LYS A 79 -3.71 -23.23 -2.01
CA LYS A 79 -4.55 -22.02 -2.09
C LYS A 79 -3.72 -20.79 -2.44
N THR A 80 -2.48 -20.71 -1.94
CA THR A 80 -1.54 -19.66 -2.30
C THR A 80 -1.15 -19.72 -3.78
N ILE A 81 -0.65 -20.85 -4.32
CA ILE A 81 -0.27 -20.97 -5.75
C ILE A 81 -1.40 -20.52 -6.69
N PHE A 82 -2.64 -20.91 -6.41
CA PHE A 82 -3.78 -20.66 -7.29
C PHE A 82 -4.44 -19.29 -7.07
N SER A 83 -4.35 -18.73 -5.87
CA SER A 83 -4.77 -17.34 -5.63
C SER A 83 -3.74 -16.32 -6.13
N MET A 84 -2.48 -16.72 -6.39
CA MET A 84 -1.43 -15.80 -6.82
C MET A 84 -1.71 -15.09 -8.15
N PRO A 85 -2.15 -15.76 -9.23
CA PRO A 85 -2.59 -15.05 -10.44
C PRO A 85 -3.66 -13.99 -10.16
N ARG A 86 -4.65 -14.34 -9.33
CA ARG A 86 -5.72 -13.42 -8.89
C ARG A 86 -5.12 -12.23 -8.13
N ARG A 87 -4.24 -12.48 -7.15
CA ARG A 87 -3.60 -11.42 -6.37
C ARG A 87 -2.72 -10.51 -7.22
N VAL A 88 -1.97 -11.06 -8.17
CA VAL A 88 -1.14 -10.28 -9.11
C VAL A 88 -2.01 -9.40 -10.00
N ALA A 89 -3.14 -9.93 -10.50
CA ALA A 89 -4.12 -9.15 -11.25
C ALA A 89 -4.77 -8.06 -10.38
N GLN A 90 -5.12 -8.38 -9.13
CA GLN A 90 -5.70 -7.45 -8.16
C GLN A 90 -4.74 -6.30 -7.80
N ILE A 91 -3.44 -6.57 -7.62
CA ILE A 91 -2.44 -5.52 -7.37
C ILE A 91 -2.33 -4.59 -8.58
N ALA A 92 -2.34 -5.13 -9.79
CA ALA A 92 -2.33 -4.32 -11.00
C ALA A 92 -3.63 -3.49 -11.16
N ALA A 93 -4.72 -3.94 -10.55
CA ALA A 93 -5.98 -3.20 -10.44
C ALA A 93 -6.03 -2.23 -9.22
N GLY A 94 -4.92 -2.06 -8.49
CA GLY A 94 -4.83 -1.10 -7.38
C GLY A 94 -5.26 -1.64 -6.00
N GLN A 95 -5.47 -2.95 -5.84
CA GLN A 95 -5.76 -3.56 -4.54
C GLN A 95 -4.49 -3.77 -3.69
N ARG A 96 -4.69 -4.08 -2.39
CA ARG A 96 -3.61 -4.24 -1.40
C ARG A 96 -2.58 -5.29 -1.86
N MET A 97 -1.31 -4.97 -1.57
CA MET A 97 -0.16 -5.85 -1.83
C MET A 97 -0.25 -7.18 -1.07
N PRO A 98 0.44 -8.24 -1.57
CA PRO A 98 0.59 -9.48 -0.82
C PRO A 98 1.30 -9.18 0.50
N SER A 99 0.89 -9.86 1.56
CA SER A 99 1.56 -9.74 2.85
C SER A 99 2.98 -10.32 2.79
N ALA A 100 3.80 -10.03 3.79
CA ALA A 100 5.09 -10.70 3.96
C ALA A 100 4.93 -12.24 4.05
N GLU A 101 3.78 -12.70 4.55
CA GLU A 101 3.43 -14.13 4.62
C GLU A 101 3.23 -14.74 3.23
N ASP A 102 2.60 -14.01 2.31
CA ASP A 102 2.40 -14.45 0.93
C ASP A 102 3.73 -14.56 0.19
N ALA A 103 4.61 -13.57 0.36
CA ALA A 103 5.97 -13.62 -0.18
C ALA A 103 6.74 -14.82 0.40
N LYS A 104 6.61 -15.09 1.70
CA LYS A 104 7.21 -16.27 2.35
C LYS A 104 6.73 -17.57 1.71
N TYR A 105 5.43 -17.76 1.51
CA TYR A 105 4.91 -18.96 0.87
C TYR A 105 5.44 -19.11 -0.56
N LEU A 106 5.40 -18.03 -1.35
CA LEU A 106 5.94 -18.00 -2.71
C LEU A 106 7.41 -18.42 -2.79
N PHE A 107 8.23 -17.93 -1.86
CA PHE A 107 9.64 -18.29 -1.83
C PHE A 107 9.87 -19.71 -1.34
N SER A 108 9.04 -20.23 -0.42
CA SER A 108 9.12 -21.63 0.02
C SER A 108 8.78 -22.64 -1.08
N LEU A 109 8.03 -22.18 -2.09
CA LEU A 109 7.60 -22.95 -3.24
C LEU A 109 8.67 -23.00 -4.34
N ALA A 110 9.56 -22.01 -4.39
CA ALA A 110 10.67 -21.99 -5.34
C ALA A 110 11.68 -23.10 -4.99
N GLY A 111 12.00 -23.97 -5.96
CA GLY A 111 13.00 -25.02 -5.80
C GLY A 111 12.46 -26.44 -5.55
N GLU A 112 11.17 -26.60 -5.22
CA GLU A 112 10.59 -27.94 -5.04
C GLU A 112 10.31 -28.68 -6.36
N GLY A 113 10.20 -27.93 -7.47
CA GLY A 113 10.07 -28.49 -8.81
C GLY A 113 8.82 -29.37 -8.98
N THR A 114 7.67 -28.77 -9.29
CA THR A 114 6.42 -29.52 -9.42
C THR A 114 5.59 -29.05 -10.62
N THR A 115 5.08 -29.99 -11.40
CA THR A 115 4.14 -29.76 -12.49
C THR A 115 2.75 -30.24 -12.08
N PHE A 116 1.77 -29.35 -12.12
CA PHE A 116 0.34 -29.62 -11.93
C PHE A 116 -0.33 -29.62 -13.31
N THR A 117 -1.09 -30.67 -13.64
CA THR A 117 -1.85 -30.76 -14.89
C THR A 117 -3.30 -31.09 -14.56
N PHE A 118 -4.20 -30.20 -14.95
CA PHE A 118 -5.64 -30.34 -14.71
C PHE A 118 -6.30 -31.17 -15.81
N ASP A 119 -7.11 -32.15 -15.41
CA ASP A 119 -7.97 -32.91 -16.30
C ASP A 119 -9.44 -32.48 -16.08
N ASP A 120 -9.96 -31.72 -17.04
CA ASP A 120 -11.34 -31.22 -16.99
C ASP A 120 -12.40 -32.32 -17.10
N ALA A 121 -12.06 -33.47 -17.69
CA ALA A 121 -13.00 -34.57 -17.90
C ALA A 121 -13.24 -35.36 -16.62
N THR A 122 -12.18 -35.58 -15.84
CA THR A 122 -12.25 -36.27 -14.53
C THR A 122 -12.43 -35.30 -13.37
N LYS A 123 -12.20 -33.99 -13.57
CA LYS A 123 -12.13 -32.98 -12.51
C LYS A 123 -11.02 -33.27 -11.51
N THR A 124 -9.89 -33.78 -12.01
CA THR A 124 -8.76 -34.16 -11.17
C THR A 124 -7.47 -33.41 -11.50
N ILE A 125 -6.55 -33.38 -10.54
CA ILE A 125 -5.24 -32.75 -10.67
C ILE A 125 -4.16 -33.82 -10.66
N LYS A 126 -3.38 -33.89 -11.73
CA LYS A 126 -2.18 -34.72 -11.81
C LYS A 126 -0.96 -33.94 -11.35
N ILE A 127 -0.21 -34.49 -10.40
CA ILE A 127 1.03 -33.90 -9.87
C ILE A 127 2.23 -34.71 -10.35
N GLU A 128 3.22 -34.04 -10.95
CA GLU A 128 4.49 -34.64 -11.37
C GLU A 128 5.65 -33.81 -10.83
N ARG A 129 6.55 -34.43 -10.04
CA ARG A 129 7.80 -33.78 -9.64
C ARG A 129 8.70 -33.59 -10.86
N ASN A 130 9.33 -32.44 -10.94
CA ASN A 130 10.33 -32.11 -11.95
C ASN A 130 11.65 -31.73 -11.27
N ASN A 131 12.75 -31.80 -12.01
CA ASN A 131 14.09 -31.52 -11.47
C ASN A 131 14.59 -30.11 -11.83
N ASP A 132 13.75 -29.28 -12.43
CA ASP A 132 14.15 -27.96 -12.93
C ASP A 132 13.85 -26.83 -11.93
N GLY A 133 13.31 -27.17 -10.75
CA GLY A 133 13.00 -26.23 -9.68
C GLY A 133 11.81 -25.31 -9.99
N ASN A 134 11.11 -25.54 -11.10
CA ASN A 134 9.98 -24.73 -11.54
C ASN A 134 8.67 -25.30 -11.01
N ILE A 135 7.77 -24.41 -10.60
CA ILE A 135 6.36 -24.76 -10.48
C ILE A 135 5.68 -24.46 -11.80
N ILE A 136 5.05 -25.46 -12.38
CA ILE A 136 4.33 -25.36 -13.65
C ILE A 136 2.90 -25.83 -13.41
N VAL A 137 1.92 -25.04 -13.85
CA VAL A 137 0.50 -25.36 -13.73
C VAL A 137 -0.10 -25.26 -15.12
N ASN A 138 -0.46 -26.41 -15.70
CA ASN A 138 -1.05 -26.50 -17.03
C ASN A 138 -2.56 -26.76 -16.91
N PHE A 139 -3.36 -25.95 -17.58
CA PHE A 139 -4.82 -26.02 -17.51
C PHE A 139 -5.46 -25.47 -18.79
N LYS A 140 -6.80 -25.52 -18.87
CA LYS A 140 -7.57 -24.98 -20.01
C LYS A 140 -8.55 -23.90 -19.55
N ASP A 141 -8.67 -22.80 -20.29
CA ASP A 141 -9.68 -21.79 -19.99
C ASP A 141 -11.11 -22.29 -20.32
N GLU A 142 -12.13 -21.44 -20.10
CA GLU A 142 -13.53 -21.73 -20.42
C GLU A 142 -13.79 -22.09 -21.89
N LYS A 143 -12.92 -21.62 -22.79
CA LYS A 143 -13.00 -21.86 -24.24
C LYS A 143 -12.19 -23.11 -24.64
N GLY A 144 -11.56 -23.80 -23.69
CA GLY A 144 -10.72 -24.98 -23.93
C GLY A 144 -9.30 -24.66 -24.39
N THR A 145 -8.89 -23.38 -24.31
CA THR A 145 -7.58 -22.88 -24.71
C THR A 145 -6.51 -23.27 -23.71
N ASP A 146 -5.37 -23.76 -24.19
CA ASP A 146 -4.26 -24.15 -23.31
C ASP A 146 -3.64 -22.94 -22.61
N CYS A 147 -3.49 -23.07 -21.29
CA CYS A 147 -2.94 -22.07 -20.41
C CYS A 147 -1.84 -22.67 -19.53
N GLN A 148 -0.88 -21.83 -19.15
CA GLN A 148 0.23 -22.22 -18.29
C GLN A 148 0.57 -21.10 -17.31
N LEU A 149 0.49 -21.40 -16.02
CA LEU A 149 1.15 -20.63 -14.97
C LEU A 149 2.51 -21.26 -14.69
N LYS A 150 3.57 -20.45 -14.65
CA LYS A 150 4.92 -20.88 -14.31
C LYS A 150 5.49 -19.96 -13.24
N ILE A 151 6.03 -20.52 -12.17
CA ILE A 151 6.76 -19.82 -11.10
C ILE A 151 8.18 -20.41 -11.00
N TRP A 152 9.21 -19.58 -10.95
CA TRP A 152 10.59 -20.04 -10.85
C TRP A 152 11.53 -19.04 -10.19
N GLY A 153 12.63 -19.55 -9.63
CA GLY A 153 13.71 -18.77 -9.03
C GLY A 153 14.90 -18.57 -9.98
N GLU A 154 15.58 -17.43 -9.86
CA GLU A 154 16.86 -17.12 -10.49
C GLU A 154 17.81 -16.42 -9.51
N GLY A 155 19.12 -16.53 -9.75
CA GLY A 155 20.15 -15.85 -8.96
C GLY A 155 20.72 -16.68 -7.82
N ALA A 156 21.44 -16.03 -6.91
CA ALA A 156 22.02 -16.69 -5.75
C ALA A 156 20.91 -17.02 -4.74
N GLU A 157 21.01 -18.18 -4.10
CA GLU A 157 20.14 -18.52 -2.98
C GLU A 157 20.67 -17.88 -1.70
N THR A 158 19.79 -17.20 -0.98
CA THR A 158 20.05 -16.69 0.37
C THR A 158 19.17 -17.46 1.33
N GLU A 159 19.76 -17.96 2.41
CA GLU A 159 19.00 -18.62 3.47
C GLU A 159 18.36 -17.57 4.37
N TYR A 160 17.03 -17.60 4.47
CA TYR A 160 16.26 -16.77 5.38
C TYR A 160 15.70 -17.66 6.48
N SER A 161 16.00 -17.32 7.72
CA SER A 161 15.37 -17.93 8.90
C SER A 161 14.45 -16.89 9.54
N TYR A 162 13.21 -17.29 9.75
CA TYR A 162 12.22 -16.51 10.48
C TYR A 162 11.70 -17.34 11.64
N THR A 163 11.97 -16.87 12.85
CA THR A 163 11.38 -17.41 14.07
C THR A 163 10.13 -16.61 14.37
N TYR A 164 9.02 -17.29 14.59
CA TYR A 164 7.83 -16.68 15.17
C TYR A 164 7.48 -17.36 16.47
N GLU A 165 7.01 -16.55 17.40
CA GLU A 165 6.42 -17.00 18.64
C GLU A 165 5.03 -17.56 18.36
N ARG A 166 4.73 -18.69 18.99
CA ARG A 166 3.43 -19.33 18.93
C ARG A 166 2.73 -19.08 20.25
N TYR A 167 1.53 -18.56 20.13
CA TYR A 167 0.61 -18.39 21.22
C TYR A 167 -0.59 -19.30 21.00
N ASP A 168 -1.08 -19.91 22.07
CA ASP A 168 -2.37 -20.59 22.07
C ASP A 168 -3.35 -19.76 22.89
N TRP A 169 -4.58 -19.65 22.41
CA TRP A 169 -5.60 -18.92 23.15
C TRP A 169 -6.13 -19.84 24.25
N VAL A 170 -5.73 -19.57 25.48
CA VAL A 170 -6.18 -20.34 26.64
C VAL A 170 -7.35 -19.63 27.27
N CYS A 171 -8.47 -20.36 27.36
CA CYS A 171 -9.66 -19.89 28.05
C CYS A 171 -9.71 -20.47 29.45
N ASP A 172 -9.46 -19.64 30.46
CA ASP A 172 -9.51 -20.07 31.86
C ASP A 172 -10.95 -20.36 32.31
N ASP A 173 -11.91 -19.58 31.78
CA ASP A 173 -13.33 -19.64 32.13
C ASP A 173 -14.20 -19.73 30.88
N TYR A 174 -14.28 -20.92 30.27
CA TYR A 174 -15.14 -21.16 29.11
C TYR A 174 -16.60 -21.30 29.54
N ASN A 175 -17.47 -20.42 29.05
CA ASN A 175 -18.90 -20.48 29.31
C ASN A 175 -19.59 -21.36 28.26
N GLU A 176 -19.81 -22.64 28.58
CA GLU A 176 -20.47 -23.61 27.68
C GLU A 176 -21.90 -23.20 27.27
N GLU A 177 -22.62 -22.41 28.09
CA GLU A 177 -23.99 -21.99 27.79
C GLU A 177 -24.05 -20.94 26.67
N TYR A 178 -23.01 -20.10 26.56
CA TYR A 178 -22.95 -18.99 25.61
C TYR A 178 -21.86 -19.12 24.54
N ASP A 179 -21.10 -20.21 24.57
CA ASP A 179 -19.99 -20.48 23.64
C ASP A 179 -18.98 -19.31 23.56
N TYR A 180 -18.66 -18.75 24.73
CA TYR A 180 -17.81 -17.56 24.86
C TYR A 180 -16.80 -17.69 26.01
N CYS A 181 -15.63 -17.10 25.82
CA CYS A 181 -14.55 -17.09 26.80
C CYS A 181 -14.51 -15.78 27.59
N GLU A 182 -14.82 -15.81 28.89
CA GLU A 182 -14.84 -14.60 29.72
C GLU A 182 -13.44 -14.09 30.06
N ASN A 183 -12.47 -15.01 30.26
CA ASN A 183 -11.09 -14.70 30.65
C ASN A 183 -10.10 -15.45 29.77
N GLY A 184 -10.06 -15.10 28.49
CA GLY A 184 -9.10 -15.67 27.57
C GLY A 184 -7.82 -14.85 27.52
N HIS A 185 -6.68 -15.52 27.40
CA HIS A 185 -5.39 -14.89 27.19
C HIS A 185 -4.53 -15.74 26.26
N ASP A 186 -3.58 -15.10 25.59
CA ASP A 186 -2.58 -15.77 24.77
C ASP A 186 -1.49 -16.37 25.67
N GLU A 187 -1.38 -17.71 25.72
CA GLU A 187 -0.30 -18.41 26.40
C GLU A 187 0.81 -18.72 25.38
N TYR A 188 2.04 -18.30 25.68
CA TYR A 188 3.20 -18.63 24.85
C TYR A 188 3.49 -20.13 24.91
N ILE A 189 3.34 -20.84 23.79
CA ILE A 189 3.56 -22.29 23.68
C ILE A 189 4.89 -22.66 23.03
N GLY A 190 5.73 -21.67 22.72
CA GLY A 190 7.07 -21.86 22.15
C GLY A 190 7.28 -21.04 20.88
N SER A 191 8.43 -21.24 20.24
CA SER A 191 8.74 -20.59 18.97
C SER A 191 9.01 -21.62 17.88
N THR A 192 8.77 -21.23 16.64
CA THR A 192 9.05 -22.06 15.47
C THR A 192 9.91 -21.26 14.50
N THR A 193 11.11 -21.77 14.22
CA THR A 193 12.00 -21.21 13.20
C THR A 193 11.78 -21.92 11.88
N ILE A 194 11.39 -21.16 10.86
CA ILE A 194 11.29 -21.64 9.48
C ILE A 194 12.50 -21.13 8.74
N THR A 195 13.26 -22.04 8.13
CA THR A 195 14.39 -21.70 7.26
C THR A 195 14.02 -22.02 5.82
N ALA A 196 14.12 -21.02 4.94
CA ALA A 196 13.87 -21.15 3.52
C ALA A 196 15.09 -20.66 2.73
N LYS A 197 15.47 -21.41 1.69
CA LYS A 197 16.44 -20.93 0.70
C LYS A 197 15.68 -20.16 -0.37
N VAL A 198 16.01 -18.89 -0.49
CA VAL A 198 15.27 -17.96 -1.33
C VAL A 198 16.17 -17.51 -2.48
N PRO A 199 15.79 -17.72 -3.74
CA PRO A 199 16.53 -17.15 -4.87
C PRO A 199 16.48 -15.63 -4.82
N THR A 200 17.54 -14.97 -5.29
CA THR A 200 17.61 -13.49 -5.34
C THR A 200 16.45 -12.90 -6.15
N THR A 201 15.95 -13.64 -7.15
CA THR A 201 14.81 -13.23 -7.96
C THR A 201 13.80 -14.37 -8.09
N LEU A 202 12.54 -14.08 -7.83
CA LEU A 202 11.39 -14.93 -8.10
C LEU A 202 10.65 -14.37 -9.30
N LYS A 203 10.22 -15.24 -10.20
CA LYS A 203 9.47 -14.88 -11.40
C LYS A 203 8.20 -15.70 -11.52
N MET A 204 7.18 -15.08 -12.09
CA MET A 204 5.93 -15.73 -12.47
C MET A 204 5.51 -15.28 -13.86
N THR A 205 4.98 -16.21 -14.66
CA THR A 205 4.24 -15.87 -15.88
C THR A 205 2.98 -16.72 -15.96
N LEU A 206 1.89 -16.10 -16.42
CA LEU A 206 0.67 -16.76 -16.82
C LEU A 206 0.47 -16.53 -18.32
N LYS A 207 0.37 -17.62 -19.07
CA LYS A 207 0.24 -17.63 -20.52
C LYS A 207 -1.05 -18.29 -20.95
N GLN A 208 -1.64 -17.78 -22.03
CA GLN A 208 -2.77 -18.37 -22.76
C GLN A 208 -2.36 -18.47 -24.23
N SER A 209 -2.44 -19.66 -24.84
CA SER A 209 -1.94 -19.88 -26.23
C SER A 209 -0.52 -19.36 -26.47
N ASN A 210 0.39 -19.56 -25.49
CA ASN A 210 1.78 -19.04 -25.48
C ASN A 210 1.95 -17.51 -25.40
N LYS A 211 0.88 -16.73 -25.33
CA LYS A 211 0.93 -15.29 -25.09
C LYS A 211 0.92 -15.03 -23.57
N GLU A 212 1.86 -14.23 -23.07
CA GLU A 212 1.84 -13.77 -21.67
C GLU A 212 0.67 -12.82 -21.45
N ILE A 213 -0.17 -13.14 -20.46
CA ILE A 213 -1.31 -12.34 -20.03
C ILE A 213 -0.93 -11.52 -18.78
N THR A 214 -0.25 -12.17 -17.83
CA THR A 214 0.28 -11.52 -16.63
C THR A 214 1.58 -12.19 -16.20
N GLY A 215 2.41 -11.44 -15.48
CA GLY A 215 3.61 -11.96 -14.87
C GLY A 215 4.10 -11.03 -13.77
N PHE A 216 5.06 -11.50 -12.98
CA PHE A 216 5.83 -10.62 -12.14
C PHE A 216 7.28 -11.08 -12.08
N ASP A 217 8.18 -10.13 -11.89
CA ASP A 217 9.52 -10.38 -11.40
C ASP A 217 9.65 -9.72 -10.04
N MET A 218 10.11 -10.44 -9.03
CA MET A 218 10.36 -9.93 -7.69
C MET A 218 11.82 -10.22 -7.34
N SER A 219 12.60 -9.19 -7.05
CA SER A 219 13.99 -9.32 -6.62
C SER A 219 14.12 -8.89 -5.18
N LEU A 220 14.80 -9.73 -4.39
CA LEU A 220 15.13 -9.47 -3.00
C LEU A 220 16.63 -9.75 -2.81
N GLU A 221 17.40 -8.70 -2.54
CA GLU A 221 18.80 -8.83 -2.11
C GLU A 221 18.93 -8.18 -0.74
N THR A 222 19.36 -8.96 0.25
CA THR A 222 19.66 -8.43 1.57
C THR A 222 21.06 -8.89 1.98
N LYS A 223 21.86 -7.96 2.49
CA LYS A 223 23.07 -8.30 3.26
C LYS A 223 22.95 -7.69 4.63
N LYS A 224 23.13 -8.55 5.64
CA LYS A 224 23.16 -8.17 7.06
C LYS A 224 24.01 -6.91 7.23
N ASN A 225 23.41 -5.84 7.76
CA ASN A 225 24.06 -4.58 8.13
C ASN A 225 24.64 -3.71 7.00
N ASP A 226 24.34 -3.99 5.73
CA ASP A 226 24.90 -3.21 4.61
C ASP A 226 23.82 -2.68 3.68
N HIS A 227 22.92 -3.56 3.23
CA HIS A 227 21.90 -3.18 2.27
C HIS A 227 20.64 -4.05 2.32
N PHE A 228 19.54 -3.41 1.94
CA PHE A 228 18.28 -4.02 1.60
C PHE A 228 17.89 -3.49 0.22
N TYR A 229 17.67 -4.41 -0.72
CA TYR A 229 17.11 -4.12 -2.03
C TYR A 229 15.89 -4.99 -2.24
N PHE A 230 14.77 -4.35 -2.52
CA PHE A 230 13.54 -5.01 -2.89
C PHE A 230 12.99 -4.34 -4.13
N SER A 231 12.70 -5.15 -5.14
CA SER A 231 12.13 -4.69 -6.40
C SER A 231 11.02 -5.63 -6.82
N TYR A 232 9.95 -5.09 -7.38
CA TYR A 232 9.02 -5.89 -8.15
C TYR A 232 8.64 -5.18 -9.44
N ASN A 233 8.36 -5.99 -10.45
CA ASN A 233 7.84 -5.59 -11.75
C ASN A 233 6.66 -6.49 -12.07
N ILE A 234 5.45 -6.02 -11.82
CA ILE A 234 4.20 -6.71 -12.14
C ILE A 234 3.75 -6.25 -13.52
N ARG A 235 3.45 -7.20 -14.40
CA ARG A 235 2.98 -6.98 -15.77
C ARG A 235 1.61 -7.60 -15.93
N VAL A 236 0.66 -6.84 -16.45
CA VAL A 236 -0.68 -7.32 -16.76
C VAL A 236 -1.12 -6.74 -18.09
N VAL A 237 -1.12 -7.56 -19.14
CA VAL A 237 -1.46 -7.18 -20.51
C VAL A 237 -0.62 -5.99 -20.97
N ASN A 238 -1.21 -4.79 -21.00
CA ASN A 238 -0.57 -3.55 -21.43
C ASN A 238 -0.08 -2.70 -20.26
N MET A 239 -0.26 -3.15 -19.02
CA MET A 239 0.14 -2.44 -17.81
C MET A 239 1.43 -3.01 -17.24
N ALA A 240 2.28 -2.14 -16.69
CA ALA A 240 3.32 -2.57 -15.77
C ALA A 240 3.40 -1.66 -14.56
N VAL A 241 3.51 -2.26 -13.38
CA VAL A 241 3.75 -1.61 -12.10
C VAL A 241 5.14 -2.04 -11.63
N ILE A 242 6.03 -1.07 -11.51
CA ILE A 242 7.42 -1.26 -11.09
C ILE A 242 7.60 -0.52 -9.78
N PHE A 243 8.24 -1.18 -8.83
CA PHE A 243 8.61 -0.58 -7.57
C PHE A 243 10.01 -1.05 -7.21
N ASP A 244 10.85 -0.10 -6.83
CA ASP A 244 12.24 -0.34 -6.48
C ASP A 244 12.53 0.38 -5.16
N THR A 245 12.91 -0.37 -4.14
CA THR A 245 13.40 0.15 -2.87
C THR A 245 14.82 -0.29 -2.66
N LYS A 246 15.69 0.66 -2.35
CA LYS A 246 17.09 0.43 -2.03
C LYS A 246 17.47 1.20 -0.79
N VAL A 247 17.75 0.47 0.27
CA VAL A 247 18.25 1.02 1.54
C VAL A 247 19.67 0.50 1.74
N ASN A 248 20.57 1.38 2.14
CA ASN A 248 21.90 1.03 2.62
C ASN A 248 22.22 1.83 3.89
N SER A 249 23.42 1.63 4.42
CA SER A 249 23.89 2.29 5.65
C SER A 249 23.92 3.82 5.60
N THR A 250 23.78 4.45 4.43
CA THR A 250 23.89 5.90 4.24
C THR A 250 22.71 6.54 3.51
N ASN A 251 21.90 5.74 2.80
CA ASN A 251 20.87 6.25 1.90
C ASN A 251 19.68 5.26 1.83
N ALA A 252 18.46 5.79 1.84
CA ALA A 252 17.26 5.07 1.40
C ALA A 252 16.64 5.73 0.15
N ASN A 253 16.42 4.95 -0.90
CA ASN A 253 15.68 5.33 -2.10
C ASN A 253 14.46 4.44 -2.27
N MET A 254 13.38 5.04 -2.74
CA MET A 254 12.18 4.36 -3.21
C MET A 254 11.80 4.95 -4.55
N ALA A 255 11.40 4.11 -5.49
CA ALA A 255 10.86 4.51 -6.77
C ALA A 255 9.65 3.64 -7.08
N PHE A 256 8.64 4.25 -7.69
CA PHE A 256 7.44 3.62 -8.19
C PHE A 256 7.22 4.12 -9.61
N LYS A 257 6.80 3.24 -10.51
CA LYS A 257 6.47 3.58 -11.88
C LYS A 257 5.32 2.71 -12.36
N PHE A 258 4.26 3.36 -12.82
CA PHE A 258 3.17 2.74 -13.54
C PHE A 258 3.23 3.14 -15.02
N THR A 259 3.14 2.13 -15.88
CA THR A 259 3.16 2.30 -17.34
C THR A 259 1.95 1.63 -17.97
N TYR A 260 1.50 2.19 -19.09
CA TYR A 260 0.50 1.60 -19.97
C TYR A 260 1.02 1.63 -21.42
N ASN A 261 1.06 0.50 -22.11
CA ASN A 261 1.73 0.32 -23.41
C ASN A 261 3.16 0.90 -23.41
N ASP A 262 3.96 0.52 -22.40
CA ASP A 262 5.32 1.02 -22.15
C ASP A 262 5.45 2.53 -21.93
N THR A 263 4.34 3.28 -21.95
CA THR A 263 4.30 4.72 -21.73
C THR A 263 4.17 5.00 -20.23
N PRO A 264 5.09 5.75 -19.61
CA PRO A 264 4.96 6.15 -18.21
C PRO A 264 3.72 7.02 -18.00
N VAL A 265 2.80 6.54 -17.17
CA VAL A 265 1.59 7.28 -16.79
C VAL A 265 1.80 7.97 -15.45
N LEU A 266 2.41 7.26 -14.50
CA LEU A 266 2.71 7.76 -13.18
C LEU A 266 4.10 7.29 -12.76
N ALA A 267 4.90 8.18 -12.20
CA ALA A 267 6.14 7.81 -11.52
C ALA A 267 6.23 8.57 -10.21
N ALA A 268 6.67 7.91 -9.16
CA ALA A 268 6.97 8.52 -7.89
C ALA A 268 8.36 8.09 -7.42
N SER A 269 9.04 8.93 -6.67
CA SER A 269 10.30 8.58 -6.04
C SER A 269 10.50 9.34 -4.75
N ALA A 270 11.15 8.71 -3.78
CA ALA A 270 11.61 9.35 -2.56
C ALA A 270 13.08 8.98 -2.32
N ASN A 271 13.87 9.93 -1.83
CA ASN A 271 15.28 9.75 -1.55
C ASN A 271 15.63 10.42 -0.21
N LEU A 272 16.28 9.66 0.66
CA LEU A 272 16.82 10.07 1.94
C LEU A 272 18.35 9.89 1.87
N PRO A 273 19.10 10.90 1.39
CA PRO A 273 20.54 10.81 1.14
C PRO A 273 21.41 10.75 2.40
N LYS A 274 20.86 11.00 3.59
CA LYS A 274 21.56 10.87 4.86
C LYS A 274 20.67 10.17 5.88
N TYR A 275 20.93 8.89 6.04
CA TYR A 275 20.26 8.01 7.00
C TYR A 275 21.30 7.03 7.55
N GLU A 276 21.18 6.63 8.81
CA GLU A 276 22.06 5.61 9.41
C GLU A 276 21.17 4.47 9.92
N LEU A 277 21.33 3.29 9.31
CA LEU A 277 20.73 2.06 9.85
C LEU A 277 21.37 1.72 11.20
N ILE A 278 20.54 1.46 12.22
CA ILE A 278 21.04 0.80 13.43
C ILE A 278 21.49 -0.59 12.99
N GLY A 279 22.77 -0.91 13.21
CA GLY A 279 23.26 -2.27 12.98
C GLY A 279 22.43 -3.27 13.79
N LYS A 280 21.98 -4.34 13.13
CA LYS A 280 21.43 -5.52 13.79
C LYS A 280 22.59 -6.19 14.51
N ASP A 281 22.54 -6.19 15.84
CA ASP A 281 23.51 -6.91 16.66
C ASP A 281 23.51 -8.39 16.25
N ASP A 282 24.64 -9.07 16.40
CA ASP A 282 24.82 -10.39 15.80
C ASP A 282 23.83 -11.43 16.30
N ASN A 283 23.25 -11.20 17.48
CA ASN A 283 22.32 -12.07 18.18
C ASN A 283 20.86 -11.58 18.18
N MET A 284 20.53 -10.49 17.48
CA MET A 284 19.17 -9.92 17.48
C MET A 284 18.34 -10.53 16.35
N GLU A 285 17.11 -10.97 16.60
CA GLU A 285 16.22 -11.46 15.54
C GLU A 285 15.73 -10.32 14.62
N TRP A 286 15.16 -10.62 13.45
CA TRP A 286 14.75 -9.56 12.51
C TRP A 286 13.47 -8.86 12.97
N CYS A 287 12.52 -9.61 13.52
CA CYS A 287 11.33 -9.07 14.18
C CYS A 287 11.73 -8.18 15.36
N GLU A 288 12.54 -8.69 16.29
CA GLU A 288 13.08 -7.92 17.42
C GLU A 288 13.84 -6.68 16.95
N TRP A 289 14.64 -6.78 15.87
CA TRP A 289 15.34 -5.60 15.34
C TRP A 289 14.36 -4.57 14.79
N VAL A 290 13.30 -4.97 14.08
CA VAL A 290 12.26 -4.06 13.55
C VAL A 290 11.43 -3.44 14.68
N GLU A 291 11.04 -4.22 15.68
CA GLU A 291 10.33 -3.72 16.87
C GLU A 291 11.21 -2.76 17.67
N LEU A 292 12.47 -3.11 17.91
CA LEU A 292 13.45 -2.25 18.55
C LEU A 292 13.76 -1.01 17.70
N TYR A 293 13.67 -1.10 16.37
CA TYR A 293 13.75 0.04 15.45
C TYR A 293 12.54 0.98 15.61
N ALA A 294 11.34 0.42 15.78
CA ALA A 294 10.10 1.15 16.03
C ALA A 294 10.08 1.79 17.43
N GLU A 295 10.60 1.10 18.45
CA GLU A 295 10.65 1.59 19.84
C GLU A 295 11.78 2.60 20.08
N ARG A 296 12.94 2.45 19.41
CA ARG A 296 14.07 3.39 19.51
C ARG A 296 14.03 4.49 18.45
N TYR A 297 12.84 4.76 17.91
CA TYR A 297 12.63 5.81 16.93
C TYR A 297 13.25 7.15 17.34
N GLU A 298 13.19 7.51 18.62
CA GLU A 298 13.81 8.73 19.16
C GLU A 298 15.33 8.84 18.92
N TYR A 299 16.06 7.72 18.95
CA TYR A 299 17.51 7.67 18.72
C TYR A 299 17.89 7.84 17.25
N LEU A 300 16.99 7.45 16.34
CA LEU A 300 17.19 7.49 14.89
C LEU A 300 16.96 8.89 14.32
N LEU A 301 16.06 9.67 14.92
CA LEU A 301 15.68 10.98 14.42
C LEU A 301 16.86 11.91 14.19
N GLY A 302 17.81 11.97 15.12
CA GLY A 302 19.02 12.80 14.97
C GLY A 302 19.95 12.41 13.81
N LYS A 303 19.64 11.28 13.13
CA LYS A 303 20.43 10.69 12.04
C LYS A 303 19.70 10.73 10.69
N ILE A 304 18.43 11.15 10.65
CA ILE A 304 17.66 11.36 9.42
C ILE A 304 17.83 12.81 8.98
N GLY A 305 18.56 13.02 7.88
CA GLY A 305 18.81 14.34 7.33
C GLY A 305 17.68 14.87 6.44
N ALA A 306 18.08 15.71 5.48
CA ALA A 306 17.17 16.18 4.43
C ALA A 306 16.69 15.00 3.57
N GLY A 307 15.49 15.15 3.01
CA GLY A 307 14.87 14.20 2.10
C GLY A 307 14.18 14.90 0.95
N GLU A 308 13.98 14.18 -0.14
CA GLU A 308 13.24 14.66 -1.30
C GLU A 308 12.25 13.60 -1.78
N ALA A 309 11.13 14.05 -2.32
CA ALA A 309 10.15 13.23 -2.99
C ALA A 309 9.71 13.90 -4.29
N LYS A 310 9.37 13.09 -5.28
CA LYS A 310 8.86 13.53 -6.57
C LYS A 310 7.69 12.64 -6.98
N LEU A 311 6.65 13.26 -7.50
CA LEU A 311 5.58 12.64 -8.28
C LEU A 311 5.65 13.21 -9.71
N ASP A 312 5.38 12.38 -10.70
CA ASP A 312 5.35 12.74 -12.11
C ASP A 312 4.17 12.03 -12.78
N VAL A 313 3.25 12.80 -13.36
CA VAL A 313 2.08 12.30 -14.09
C VAL A 313 2.25 12.65 -15.55
N LEU A 314 2.36 11.63 -16.41
CA LEU A 314 2.56 11.73 -17.86
C LEU A 314 3.76 12.59 -18.33
N GLY A 315 4.72 12.93 -17.45
CA GLY A 315 5.74 13.94 -17.75
C GLY A 315 5.21 15.38 -17.78
N LYS A 316 3.92 15.58 -17.46
CA LYS A 316 3.20 16.85 -17.64
C LYS A 316 2.90 17.57 -16.34
N ILE A 317 2.67 16.83 -15.26
CA ILE A 317 2.50 17.39 -13.91
C ILE A 317 3.59 16.77 -13.04
N GLN A 318 4.33 17.61 -12.33
CA GLN A 318 5.26 17.14 -11.32
C GLN A 318 4.94 17.77 -9.98
N VAL A 319 4.95 16.97 -8.92
CA VAL A 319 4.98 17.47 -7.54
C VAL A 319 6.37 17.15 -7.00
N LYS A 320 7.12 18.17 -6.56
CA LYS A 320 8.43 17.99 -5.93
C LYS A 320 8.31 18.47 -4.50
N ALA A 321 8.74 17.62 -3.56
CA ALA A 321 8.72 17.92 -2.13
C ALA A 321 10.11 17.70 -1.54
N THR A 322 10.47 18.52 -0.56
CA THR A 322 11.69 18.38 0.22
C THR A 322 11.39 18.58 1.68
N VAL A 323 12.03 17.78 2.53
CA VAL A 323 12.16 18.05 3.96
C VAL A 323 13.61 18.47 4.21
N SER A 324 13.82 19.64 4.79
CA SER A 324 15.17 20.19 5.00
C SER A 324 15.88 19.52 6.18
N ASP A 325 15.12 19.14 7.21
CA ASP A 325 15.61 18.49 8.42
C ASP A 325 14.47 17.70 9.09
N PHE A 326 14.41 16.40 8.82
CA PHE A 326 13.37 15.53 9.37
C PHE A 326 13.46 15.41 10.90
N ALA A 327 14.69 15.39 11.44
CA ALA A 327 14.94 15.31 12.88
C ALA A 327 14.29 16.47 13.64
N SER A 328 14.51 17.69 13.13
CA SER A 328 14.00 18.91 13.75
C SER A 328 12.49 19.06 13.58
N LEU A 329 11.94 18.67 12.41
CA LEU A 329 10.49 18.64 12.19
C LEU A 329 9.79 17.72 13.20
N TYR A 330 10.26 16.48 13.35
CA TYR A 330 9.65 15.52 14.28
C TYR A 330 9.83 15.96 15.74
N LYS A 331 11.00 16.46 16.12
CA LYS A 331 11.21 16.99 17.47
C LYS A 331 10.22 18.13 17.76
N GLY A 332 10.03 19.04 16.80
CA GLY A 332 9.03 20.09 16.92
C GLY A 332 7.60 19.54 17.04
N TYR A 333 7.26 18.47 16.30
CA TYR A 333 5.96 17.78 16.43
C TYR A 333 5.75 17.19 17.83
N GLN A 334 6.78 16.56 18.40
CA GLN A 334 6.75 16.04 19.77
C GLN A 334 6.61 17.17 20.81
N GLU A 335 7.33 18.27 20.64
CA GLU A 335 7.20 19.45 21.52
C GLU A 335 5.83 20.12 21.38
N TRP A 336 5.29 20.15 20.17
CA TRP A 336 3.92 20.58 19.89
C TRP A 336 2.91 19.69 20.62
N GLY A 337 3.01 18.36 20.48
CA GLY A 337 2.16 17.41 21.21
C GLY A 337 2.28 17.58 22.72
N LYS A 338 3.48 17.66 23.27
CA LYS A 338 3.66 17.90 24.72
C LYS A 338 3.10 19.24 25.21
N LYS A 339 2.96 20.24 24.34
CA LYS A 339 2.42 21.56 24.70
C LYS A 339 0.91 21.63 24.56
N TYR A 340 0.34 20.97 23.57
CA TYR A 340 -1.08 21.09 23.19
C TYR A 340 -1.90 19.82 23.45
N ASP A 341 -1.27 18.64 23.36
CA ASP A 341 -1.86 17.29 23.54
C ASP A 341 -1.77 16.78 24.99
N ASN A 342 -0.88 17.35 25.81
CA ASN A 342 -0.83 17.12 27.27
C ASN A 342 -1.99 17.74 28.06
N TYR A 343 -3.04 18.21 27.39
CA TYR A 343 -4.32 18.49 28.03
C TYR A 343 -5.08 17.17 28.20
N ASP A 344 -4.57 16.34 29.11
CA ASP A 344 -5.20 15.18 29.74
C ASP A 344 -6.29 14.46 28.93
N TYR A 345 -5.86 13.49 28.11
CA TYR A 345 -6.63 12.29 27.83
C TYR A 345 -7.02 11.52 29.13
N TYR A 346 -6.51 11.94 30.30
CA TYR A 346 -6.53 11.20 31.56
C TYR A 346 -7.31 11.79 32.73
N ASP A 347 -8.00 12.94 32.63
CA ASP A 347 -8.72 13.46 33.82
C ASP A 347 -9.98 14.29 33.57
N TYR A 348 -10.70 14.01 32.47
CA TYR A 348 -12.05 14.55 32.24
C TYR A 348 -13.11 13.47 31.99
N THR A 349 -12.97 12.29 32.60
CA THR A 349 -14.18 11.51 32.91
C THR A 349 -14.94 12.23 34.01
N HIS A 350 -15.70 13.27 33.65
CA HIS A 350 -16.78 13.74 34.52
C HIS A 350 -17.80 12.60 34.59
N ASP A 351 -17.79 11.85 35.70
CA ASP A 351 -18.70 10.74 35.97
C ASP A 351 -20.11 11.32 36.17
N TYR A 352 -20.79 11.69 35.08
CA TYR A 352 -22.19 12.13 35.13
C TYR A 352 -23.06 10.92 35.40
N THR A 353 -23.36 10.69 36.67
CA THR A 353 -24.29 9.65 37.09
C THR A 353 -25.72 10.17 36.92
N TYR A 354 -26.37 9.83 35.80
CA TYR A 354 -27.80 10.01 35.66
C TYR A 354 -28.51 8.76 36.19
N SER A 355 -29.38 8.93 37.18
CA SER A 355 -30.32 7.88 37.59
C SER A 355 -31.70 8.22 37.06
N ASP A 356 -32.24 7.34 36.23
CA ASP A 356 -33.65 7.35 35.88
C ASP A 356 -34.33 6.08 36.39
N LYS A 357 -35.61 5.87 36.04
CA LYS A 357 -36.37 4.71 36.51
C LYS A 357 -35.94 3.37 35.86
N TYR A 358 -35.02 3.39 34.90
CA TYR A 358 -34.57 2.23 34.12
C TYR A 358 -33.13 1.81 34.40
N GLY A 359 -32.34 2.61 35.11
CA GLY A 359 -31.01 2.22 35.57
C GLY A 359 -30.05 3.40 35.69
N THR A 360 -28.84 3.13 36.16
CA THR A 360 -27.73 4.09 36.18
C THR A 360 -26.95 3.92 34.89
N TYR A 361 -26.93 4.94 34.03
CA TYR A 361 -26.09 4.95 32.82
C TYR A 361 -24.86 5.82 33.08
N ARG A 362 -23.68 5.31 32.70
CA ARG A 362 -22.45 6.10 32.64
C ARG A 362 -22.25 6.52 31.20
N ASP A 363 -22.47 7.80 30.91
CA ASP A 363 -22.04 8.39 29.64
C ASP A 363 -20.67 9.02 29.81
N TYR A 364 -19.70 8.53 29.03
CA TYR A 364 -18.38 9.13 28.92
C TYR A 364 -18.47 10.29 27.93
N TYR A 365 -18.66 11.50 28.44
CA TYR A 365 -18.63 12.71 27.63
C TYR A 365 -17.18 13.18 27.49
N TYR A 366 -16.60 12.92 26.33
CA TYR A 366 -15.23 13.26 25.98
C TYR A 366 -15.09 14.76 25.71
N ALA A 367 -14.68 15.59 26.68
CA ALA A 367 -14.61 17.07 26.56
C ALA A 367 -13.53 17.61 25.59
N TRP A 368 -13.34 16.99 24.41
CA TRP A 368 -12.28 17.30 23.44
C TRP A 368 -12.50 18.65 22.73
N TRP A 369 -13.64 19.31 22.96
CA TRP A 369 -14.14 20.45 22.17
C TRP A 369 -14.22 21.78 22.93
N GLU A 370 -13.81 21.87 24.20
CA GLU A 370 -14.23 22.99 25.06
C GLU A 370 -13.42 24.31 24.96
N THR A 371 -12.40 24.44 24.09
CA THR A 371 -11.86 25.78 23.76
C THR A 371 -11.43 25.93 22.28
N PRO A 372 -12.29 26.52 21.41
CA PRO A 372 -11.97 26.79 20.01
C PRO A 372 -10.68 27.59 19.78
N ASP A 373 -10.29 28.46 20.71
CA ASP A 373 -9.09 29.29 20.59
C ASP A 373 -7.79 28.48 20.78
N HIS A 374 -7.81 27.41 21.57
CA HIS A 374 -6.63 26.57 21.83
C HIS A 374 -6.35 25.63 20.66
N THR A 375 -7.39 25.16 19.98
CA THR A 375 -7.26 24.29 18.81
C THR A 375 -6.71 25.05 17.61
N LEU A 376 -7.18 26.27 17.30
CA LEU A 376 -6.61 27.07 16.21
C LEU A 376 -5.13 27.43 16.45
N ALA A 377 -4.78 27.92 17.65
CA ALA A 377 -3.39 28.28 17.95
C ALA A 377 -2.43 27.07 17.92
N ALA A 378 -2.93 25.89 18.30
CA ALA A 378 -2.19 24.64 18.14
C ALA A 378 -2.00 24.32 16.65
N GLN A 379 -3.06 24.33 15.84
CA GLN A 379 -2.95 24.03 14.41
C GLN A 379 -2.09 25.05 13.65
N ASP A 380 -2.16 26.33 13.99
CA ASP A 380 -1.28 27.38 13.44
C ASP A 380 0.20 27.07 13.72
N ALA A 381 0.51 26.66 14.96
CA ALA A 381 1.87 26.31 15.34
C ALA A 381 2.36 25.07 14.59
N TRP A 382 1.50 24.06 14.39
CA TRP A 382 1.82 22.87 13.61
C TRP A 382 2.02 23.21 12.12
N CYS A 383 1.09 23.95 11.51
CA CYS A 383 1.18 24.39 10.12
C CYS A 383 2.46 25.19 9.87
N LYS A 384 2.80 26.12 10.77
CA LYS A 384 4.04 26.88 10.67
C LYS A 384 5.26 25.96 10.75
N LEU A 385 5.31 25.09 11.75
CA LEU A 385 6.42 24.14 11.91
C LEU A 385 6.59 23.28 10.65
N TYR A 386 5.50 22.70 10.13
CA TYR A 386 5.52 21.91 8.91
C TYR A 386 6.05 22.74 7.73
N ASN A 387 5.49 23.93 7.48
CA ASN A 387 5.88 24.78 6.35
C ASN A 387 7.31 25.35 6.47
N ASP A 388 7.89 25.42 7.68
CA ASP A 388 9.28 25.85 7.90
C ASP A 388 10.29 24.76 7.48
N TYR A 389 9.92 23.47 7.58
CA TYR A 389 10.79 22.33 7.24
C TYR A 389 10.45 21.65 5.91
N CYS A 390 9.18 21.66 5.51
CA CYS A 390 8.67 21.02 4.32
C CYS A 390 8.40 22.08 3.24
N ASN A 391 8.94 21.83 2.04
CA ASN A 391 8.61 22.61 0.85
C ASN A 391 8.09 21.65 -0.21
N ALA A 392 6.85 21.85 -0.66
CA ALA A 392 6.25 21.07 -1.73
C ALA A 392 5.68 22.01 -2.79
N ALA A 393 5.90 21.67 -4.06
CA ALA A 393 5.56 22.53 -5.18
C ALA A 393 5.10 21.71 -6.39
N VAL A 394 4.18 22.29 -7.16
CA VAL A 394 3.63 21.75 -8.40
C VAL A 394 4.24 22.45 -9.60
N TYR A 395 4.56 21.67 -10.63
CA TYR A 395 5.21 22.09 -11.87
C TYR A 395 4.48 21.49 -13.07
N TYR A 396 4.41 22.22 -14.19
CA TYR A 396 3.75 21.76 -15.42
C TYR A 396 4.73 21.70 -16.58
N GLY A 397 5.16 20.49 -16.96
CA GLY A 397 6.02 20.21 -18.12
C GLY A 397 7.42 20.87 -18.15
N ASN A 398 7.73 21.73 -17.17
CA ASN A 398 8.96 22.51 -17.05
C ASN A 398 9.38 22.66 -15.58
N ASP A 399 10.50 23.34 -15.32
CA ASP A 399 11.03 23.57 -13.97
C ASP A 399 10.53 24.88 -13.33
N VAL A 400 9.44 25.47 -13.83
CA VAL A 400 8.82 26.66 -13.23
C VAL A 400 7.77 26.23 -12.22
N GLU A 401 7.94 26.66 -10.96
CA GLU A 401 6.96 26.46 -9.89
C GLU A 401 5.63 27.17 -10.23
N GLN A 402 4.55 26.39 -10.30
CA GLN A 402 3.21 26.83 -10.65
C GLN A 402 2.36 27.09 -9.40
N ALA A 403 2.50 26.22 -8.40
CA ALA A 403 1.82 26.35 -7.11
C ALA A 403 2.71 25.79 -6.00
N LYS A 404 2.57 26.33 -4.78
CA LYS A 404 3.11 25.74 -3.55
C LYS A 404 2.01 24.96 -2.86
N LEU A 405 2.37 23.82 -2.28
CA LEU A 405 1.54 23.09 -1.34
C LEU A 405 1.94 23.50 0.07
N LYS A 406 1.00 24.05 0.83
CA LYS A 406 1.22 24.49 2.22
C LYS A 406 0.20 23.82 3.12
N LEU A 407 0.57 23.61 4.38
CA LEU A 407 -0.36 23.23 5.43
C LEU A 407 -0.99 24.50 6.03
N GLN A 408 -2.30 24.53 6.24
CA GLN A 408 -2.99 25.60 6.95
C GLN A 408 -4.03 25.03 7.92
N PRO A 409 -4.43 25.77 8.96
CA PRO A 409 -5.56 25.38 9.79
C PRO A 409 -6.86 25.45 8.98
N TYR A 410 -7.71 24.45 9.18
CA TYR A 410 -9.05 24.36 8.60
C TYR A 410 -10.06 24.14 9.71
N GLN A 411 -11.15 24.90 9.71
CA GLN A 411 -12.24 24.68 10.64
C GLN A 411 -13.23 23.68 10.03
N GLU A 412 -13.14 22.43 10.45
CA GLU A 412 -14.15 21.44 10.12
C GLU A 412 -15.39 21.68 10.99
N THR A 413 -16.56 21.53 10.39
CA THR A 413 -17.82 21.56 11.12
C THR A 413 -18.54 20.25 10.86
N ASP A 414 -18.68 19.45 11.90
CA ASP A 414 -19.27 18.12 11.83
C ASP A 414 -20.50 18.05 12.75
N VAL A 415 -21.35 17.06 12.52
CA VAL A 415 -22.61 16.84 13.23
C VAL A 415 -22.56 15.45 13.86
N TYR A 416 -22.25 15.42 15.16
CA TYR A 416 -22.36 14.18 15.93
C TYR A 416 -23.80 14.00 16.40
N THR A 417 -24.39 12.84 16.12
CA THR A 417 -25.73 12.49 16.63
C THR A 417 -25.57 11.36 17.66
N PRO A 418 -25.49 11.69 18.96
CA PRO A 418 -25.43 10.67 20.00
C PRO A 418 -26.69 9.81 19.96
N TYR A 419 -26.59 8.52 20.33
CA TYR A 419 -27.63 7.50 20.14
C TYR A 419 -29.00 7.81 20.80
N MET A 420 -29.14 8.87 21.61
CA MET A 420 -30.40 9.30 22.23
C MET A 420 -30.57 10.82 22.33
N HIS A 421 -29.83 11.62 21.55
CA HIS A 421 -29.86 13.08 21.63
C HIS A 421 -30.02 13.74 20.26
N ASP A 422 -30.49 14.98 20.26
CA ASP A 422 -30.52 15.81 19.05
C ASP A 422 -29.10 15.95 18.47
N PRO A 423 -28.95 16.04 17.14
CA PRO A 423 -27.66 16.24 16.51
C PRO A 423 -26.95 17.49 17.08
N ILE A 424 -25.72 17.30 17.55
CA ILE A 424 -24.87 18.37 18.06
C ILE A 424 -23.89 18.72 16.96
N GLN A 425 -24.01 19.94 16.43
CA GLN A 425 -23.01 20.50 15.54
C GLN A 425 -21.82 20.97 16.36
N TYR A 426 -20.64 20.47 16.05
CA TYR A 426 -19.39 20.94 16.64
C TYR A 426 -18.46 21.42 15.53
N SER A 427 -17.56 22.32 15.90
CA SER A 427 -16.50 22.77 15.01
C SER A 427 -15.15 22.49 15.67
N CYS A 428 -14.27 21.81 14.96
CA CYS A 428 -12.89 21.58 15.37
C CYS A 428 -11.94 22.22 14.36
N TYR A 429 -10.74 22.58 14.80
CA TYR A 429 -9.67 22.96 13.89
C TYR A 429 -8.79 21.74 13.63
N ASP A 430 -8.66 21.39 12.36
CA ASP A 430 -7.68 20.45 11.85
C ASP A 430 -6.70 21.19 10.93
N THR A 431 -5.86 20.45 10.22
CA THR A 431 -4.98 20.97 9.18
C THR A 431 -5.34 20.41 7.82
N GLU A 432 -5.24 21.24 6.80
CA GLU A 432 -5.43 20.84 5.42
C GLU A 432 -4.27 21.33 4.55
N TYR A 433 -4.05 20.64 3.45
CA TYR A 433 -3.17 21.16 2.41
C TYR A 433 -3.93 22.19 1.55
N VAL A 434 -3.23 23.24 1.14
CA VAL A 434 -3.72 24.23 0.17
C VAL A 434 -2.78 24.39 -1.00
N PHE A 435 -3.35 24.65 -2.18
CA PHE A 435 -2.62 25.24 -3.30
C PHE A 435 -2.49 26.73 -3.10
N TYR A 436 -1.26 27.24 -3.08
CA TYR A 436 -0.94 28.66 -3.13
C TYR A 436 -0.34 29.00 -4.51
N PHE A 437 -0.98 29.91 -5.25
CA PHE A 437 -0.60 30.30 -6.61
C PHE A 437 0.16 31.64 -6.59
N PRO A 438 1.49 31.67 -6.82
CA PRO A 438 2.28 32.88 -6.69
C PRO A 438 1.93 33.98 -7.70
N LYS A 439 1.34 33.63 -8.85
CA LYS A 439 1.04 34.58 -9.94
C LYS A 439 -0.06 35.56 -9.58
N ASP A 440 -1.09 35.09 -8.88
CA ASP A 440 -2.28 35.87 -8.52
C ASP A 440 -2.49 35.98 -7.01
N ASP A 441 -1.56 35.44 -6.20
CA ASP A 441 -1.57 35.47 -4.74
C ASP A 441 -2.85 34.84 -4.14
N THR A 442 -3.38 33.83 -4.82
CA THR A 442 -4.58 33.10 -4.39
C THR A 442 -4.22 31.79 -3.68
N SER A 443 -5.08 31.38 -2.75
CA SER A 443 -4.99 30.10 -2.07
C SER A 443 -6.33 29.37 -2.11
N TYR A 444 -6.30 28.06 -2.30
CA TYR A 444 -7.48 27.20 -2.28
C TYR A 444 -7.18 25.91 -1.52
N SER A 445 -8.10 25.46 -0.66
CA SER A 445 -8.12 24.08 -0.19
C SER A 445 -8.24 23.12 -1.36
N PHE A 446 -7.77 21.88 -1.20
CA PHE A 446 -7.96 20.87 -2.24
C PHE A 446 -9.44 20.69 -2.59
N GLU A 447 -10.32 20.71 -1.57
CA GLU A 447 -11.76 20.54 -1.76
C GLU A 447 -12.40 21.73 -2.47
N ASP A 448 -12.08 22.97 -2.09
CA ASP A 448 -12.60 24.17 -2.74
C ASP A 448 -12.04 24.34 -4.14
N TYR A 449 -10.82 23.88 -4.40
CA TYR A 449 -10.18 24.11 -5.70
C TYR A 449 -10.89 23.35 -6.83
N PHE A 450 -11.46 22.17 -6.57
CA PHE A 450 -12.15 21.38 -7.60
C PHE A 450 -13.69 21.59 -7.66
N THR A 451 -14.25 22.37 -6.72
CA THR A 451 -15.63 22.94 -6.66
C THR A 451 -16.83 22.05 -7.02
N SER A 452 -17.07 21.70 -8.29
CA SER A 452 -18.37 21.16 -8.74
C SER A 452 -18.48 19.65 -8.62
N ASP A 453 -17.34 18.98 -8.75
CA ASP A 453 -17.14 17.57 -8.45
C ASP A 453 -15.95 17.59 -7.50
N LYS A 454 -16.21 17.52 -6.19
CA LYS A 454 -15.17 17.57 -5.13
C LYS A 454 -13.98 16.67 -5.50
N PHE A 455 -12.79 16.87 -4.93
CA PHE A 455 -11.73 15.87 -5.11
C PHE A 455 -12.22 14.48 -4.66
N THR A 456 -13.05 14.45 -3.61
CA THR A 456 -13.83 13.27 -3.18
C THR A 456 -14.74 12.67 -4.26
N SER A 457 -15.20 13.45 -5.25
CA SER A 457 -15.96 12.96 -6.39
C SER A 457 -15.06 12.39 -7.49
N LEU A 458 -13.82 12.85 -7.65
CA LEU A 458 -12.86 12.21 -8.55
C LEU A 458 -12.34 10.92 -7.92
N VAL A 459 -12.06 10.94 -6.61
CA VAL A 459 -11.88 9.74 -5.79
C VAL A 459 -13.13 8.87 -5.89
N GLY A 460 -14.32 9.43 -5.78
CA GLY A 460 -15.60 8.75 -5.94
C GLY A 460 -15.80 8.17 -7.34
N MET A 461 -15.31 8.81 -8.40
CA MET A 461 -15.32 8.25 -9.76
C MET A 461 -14.30 7.14 -9.94
N VAL A 462 -13.15 7.24 -9.28
CA VAL A 462 -12.13 6.18 -9.24
C VAL A 462 -12.62 5.03 -8.36
N GLU A 463 -13.29 5.31 -7.26
CA GLU A 463 -13.96 4.36 -6.38
C GLU A 463 -15.17 3.76 -7.08
N ASP A 464 -15.95 4.49 -7.87
CA ASP A 464 -17.03 3.97 -8.71
C ASP A 464 -16.47 3.12 -9.84
N LEU A 465 -15.28 3.47 -10.37
CA LEU A 465 -14.57 2.65 -11.33
C LEU A 465 -14.08 1.35 -10.65
N ILE A 466 -13.45 1.46 -9.48
CA ILE A 466 -13.01 0.31 -8.66
C ILE A 466 -14.22 -0.52 -8.21
N ASN A 467 -15.31 0.10 -7.79
CA ASN A 467 -16.54 -0.52 -7.31
C ASN A 467 -17.33 -1.08 -8.48
N SER A 468 -17.27 -0.51 -9.67
CA SER A 468 -17.82 -1.16 -10.87
C SER A 468 -16.97 -2.36 -11.28
N TYR A 469 -15.66 -2.35 -11.02
CA TYR A 469 -14.83 -3.56 -11.08
C TYR A 469 -15.19 -4.56 -9.97
N ILE A 470 -15.44 -4.13 -8.73
CA ILE A 470 -15.85 -5.00 -7.62
C ILE A 470 -17.27 -5.55 -7.82
N ASP A 471 -18.23 -4.76 -8.27
CA ASP A 471 -19.59 -5.18 -8.62
C ASP A 471 -19.59 -6.16 -9.79
N LEU A 472 -18.64 -6.05 -10.72
CA LEU A 472 -18.42 -7.07 -11.75
C LEU A 472 -17.90 -8.38 -11.15
N ILE A 473 -17.21 -8.33 -10.02
CA ILE A 473 -16.71 -9.49 -9.25
C ILE A 473 -17.81 -10.06 -8.33
N ASP A 474 -18.64 -9.20 -7.72
CA ASP A 474 -19.65 -9.52 -6.69
C ASP A 474 -21.05 -9.81 -7.25
N LYS A 475 -21.41 -9.37 -8.46
CA LYS A 475 -22.75 -9.69 -9.04
C LYS A 475 -22.95 -11.17 -9.37
N ASP A 476 -21.89 -11.97 -9.34
CA ASP A 476 -21.97 -13.43 -9.40
C ASP A 476 -22.02 -14.10 -8.01
N PHE A 477 -22.04 -13.32 -6.91
CA PHE A 477 -22.22 -13.76 -5.53
C PHE A 477 -23.68 -13.70 -5.04
N ASP A 478 -24.66 -13.96 -5.92
CA ASP A 478 -25.98 -14.42 -5.45
C ASP A 478 -25.86 -15.89 -5.01
N LEU A 479 -25.12 -16.11 -3.92
CA LEU A 479 -25.13 -17.34 -3.15
C LEU A 479 -26.51 -17.42 -2.48
N GLY A 480 -27.47 -17.91 -3.25
CA GLY A 480 -28.73 -18.37 -2.73
C GLY A 480 -28.48 -19.27 -1.52
N HIS A 481 -28.90 -18.79 -0.35
CA HIS A 481 -29.27 -19.56 0.83
C HIS A 481 -28.43 -20.82 1.10
N ILE A 482 -27.26 -20.65 1.73
CA ILE A 482 -26.75 -21.69 2.63
C ILE A 482 -27.03 -21.19 4.05
N HIS A 483 -28.14 -21.67 4.61
CA HIS A 483 -28.35 -21.65 6.06
C HIS A 483 -27.34 -22.61 6.68
N PHE A 484 -26.49 -22.11 7.58
CA PHE A 484 -25.77 -22.94 8.55
C PHE A 484 -26.75 -23.68 9.46
#